data_AF-A0A317HHU0-F1
#
_entry.id   AF-A0A317HHU0-F1
#
_cell.length_a   1.000
_cell.length_b   1.000
_cell.length_c   1.000
_cell.angle_alpha   90.00
_cell.angle_beta   90.00
_cell.angle_gamma   90.00
#
_symmetry.space_group_name_H-M   'P 1'
#
loop_
_entity.id
_entity.type
_entity.pdbx_description
1 polymer ?
#
loop_
_entity_poly.entity_id
_entity_poly.type
_entity_poly.pdbx_seq_one_letter_code
_entity_poly.pdbx_strand_id
1 'polypeptide(L)'
;MAADTRSEGGVTVQSEKRNDAGLEPWQFFVLAALGCATAALFATRGQGITAVVLLTVLMGASALVGLAALRTLRPLVAPEEDRTSMIGQRTRAALEREKMLALRAIKELEFDRAMGKLSDADWREMSGRLRARAGRLIRQLDAGAGYRAQIERDLAKRIGQGEAAAARSAHACGACGTLNDRDARFCKNCGTKL
;
A
#
# COMPACT_ATOMS: atom_id res chain seq x y z
N MET A 1 -5.05 -59.59 -26.57
CA MET A 1 -5.83 -58.37 -26.87
C MET A 1 -5.68 -57.46 -25.66
N ALA A 2 -4.66 -56.59 -25.72
CA ALA A 2 -4.81 -55.15 -25.97
C ALA A 2 -5.12 -54.43 -24.65
N ALA A 3 -4.09 -54.05 -23.90
CA ALA A 3 -3.37 -52.77 -24.02
C ALA A 3 -4.23 -51.62 -23.50
N ASP A 4 -3.90 -51.10 -22.32
CA ASP A 4 -4.22 -49.71 -22.01
C ASP A 4 -3.14 -49.10 -21.11
N THR A 5 -2.18 -48.46 -21.78
CA THR A 5 -1.12 -47.63 -21.21
C THR A 5 -1.72 -46.30 -20.81
N ARG A 6 -1.91 -46.06 -19.51
CA ARG A 6 -2.28 -44.75 -18.97
C ARG A 6 -1.11 -43.78 -19.15
N SER A 7 -1.18 -43.03 -20.25
CA SER A 7 -0.30 -41.90 -20.57
C SER A 7 -0.64 -40.71 -19.67
N GLU A 8 0.31 -40.30 -18.85
CA GLU A 8 0.28 -39.05 -18.09
C GLU A 8 0.52 -37.86 -19.03
N GLY A 9 -0.54 -37.43 -19.71
CA GLY A 9 -0.57 -36.20 -20.49
C GLY A 9 -0.86 -34.99 -19.60
N GLY A 10 0.14 -34.54 -18.84
CA GLY A 10 0.10 -33.27 -18.13
C GLY A 10 0.10 -32.09 -19.11
N VAL A 11 -1.07 -31.62 -19.51
CA VAL A 11 -1.22 -30.35 -20.25
C VAL A 11 -1.06 -29.21 -19.24
N THR A 12 0.18 -28.78 -19.02
CA THR A 12 0.44 -27.49 -18.39
C THR A 12 0.09 -26.39 -19.38
N VAL A 13 -1.08 -25.78 -19.21
CA VAL A 13 -1.41 -24.50 -19.86
C VAL A 13 -0.52 -23.43 -19.24
N GLN A 14 0.72 -23.32 -19.74
CA GLN A 14 1.56 -22.16 -19.51
C GLN A 14 0.93 -20.99 -20.25
N SER A 15 0.17 -20.20 -19.49
CA SER A 15 -0.25 -18.87 -19.90
C SER A 15 1.00 -18.02 -20.11
N GLU A 16 1.53 -18.02 -21.33
CA GLU A 16 2.48 -17.01 -21.80
C GLU A 16 1.86 -15.63 -21.53
N LYS A 17 2.34 -14.97 -20.46
CA LYS A 17 2.26 -13.52 -20.36
C LYS A 17 3.00 -12.98 -21.58
N ARG A 18 2.25 -12.70 -22.63
CA ARG A 18 2.69 -11.83 -23.71
C ARG A 18 3.08 -10.52 -23.04
N ASN A 19 4.38 -10.32 -22.85
CA ASN A 19 4.91 -9.02 -22.52
C ASN A 19 4.61 -8.17 -23.74
N ASP A 20 3.47 -7.49 -23.71
CA ASP A 20 3.21 -6.37 -24.59
C ASP A 20 4.25 -5.32 -24.21
N ALA A 21 5.42 -5.41 -24.85
CA ALA A 21 6.48 -4.41 -24.83
C ALA A 21 6.02 -3.17 -25.62
N GLY A 22 4.82 -2.69 -25.32
CA GLY A 22 4.35 -1.38 -25.73
C GLY A 22 5.08 -0.36 -24.87
N LEU A 23 5.68 0.64 -25.52
CA LEU A 23 6.25 1.80 -24.84
C LEU A 23 5.19 2.36 -23.89
N GLU A 24 5.49 2.43 -22.60
CA GLU A 24 4.55 3.02 -21.65
C GLU A 24 4.36 4.50 -21.98
N PRO A 25 3.14 5.07 -21.80
CA PRO A 25 2.84 6.44 -22.19
C PRO A 25 3.85 7.48 -21.66
N TRP A 26 4.40 7.27 -20.47
CA TRP A 26 5.40 8.17 -19.87
C TRP A 26 6.75 8.16 -20.62
N GLN A 27 7.15 7.04 -21.22
CA GLN A 27 8.38 6.92 -22.00
C GLN A 27 8.32 7.78 -23.27
N PHE A 28 7.13 7.90 -23.88
CA PHE A 28 6.92 8.78 -25.02
C PHE A 28 7.15 10.26 -24.67
N PHE A 29 6.64 10.71 -23.52
CA PHE A 29 6.87 12.09 -23.05
C PHE A 29 8.33 12.37 -22.75
N VAL A 30 9.05 11.40 -22.18
CA VAL A 30 10.50 11.53 -21.92
C VAL A 30 11.29 11.63 -23.22
N LEU A 31 10.97 10.80 -24.22
CA LEU A 31 11.63 10.83 -25.52
C LEU A 31 11.30 12.12 -26.30
N ALA A 32 10.06 12.60 -26.23
CA ALA A 32 9.66 13.87 -26.85
C ALA A 32 10.37 15.08 -26.20
N ALA A 33 10.47 15.10 -24.86
CA ALA A 33 11.20 16.13 -24.14
C ALA A 33 12.70 16.12 -24.46
N LEU A 34 13.30 14.93 -24.53
CA LEU A 34 14.69 14.76 -24.94
C LEU A 34 14.91 15.24 -26.38
N GLY A 35 14.01 14.87 -27.30
CA GLY A 35 14.02 15.32 -28.69
C GLY A 35 13.97 16.84 -28.83
N CYS A 36 13.03 17.49 -28.14
CA CYS A 36 12.92 18.95 -28.11
C CYS A 36 14.17 19.62 -27.53
N ALA A 37 14.76 19.04 -26.48
CA ALA A 37 16.02 19.55 -25.90
C ALA A 37 17.18 19.48 -26.90
N THR A 38 17.35 18.34 -27.59
CA THR A 38 18.37 18.21 -28.65
C THR A 38 18.13 19.15 -29.83
N ALA A 39 16.88 19.34 -30.25
CA ALA A 39 16.54 20.27 -31.34
C ALA A 39 16.84 21.72 -30.97
N ALA A 40 16.55 22.12 -29.73
CA ALA A 40 16.89 23.45 -29.22
C ALA A 40 18.41 23.69 -29.20
N LEU A 41 19.22 22.70 -28.80
CA LEU A 41 20.68 22.78 -28.88
C LEU A 41 21.21 22.88 -30.32
N PHE A 42 20.58 22.17 -31.25
CA PHE A 42 21.00 22.20 -32.66
C PHE A 42 20.64 23.53 -33.32
N ALA A 43 19.44 24.06 -33.05
CA ALA A 43 18.96 25.34 -33.59
C ALA A 43 19.73 26.56 -33.04
N THR A 44 20.40 26.40 -31.90
CA THR A 44 21.21 27.45 -31.26
C THR A 44 22.70 27.37 -31.62
N ARG A 45 23.09 26.43 -32.50
CA ARG A 45 24.45 26.40 -33.07
C ARG A 45 24.71 27.67 -33.86
N GLY A 46 25.44 28.60 -33.25
CA GLY A 46 25.82 29.90 -33.83
C GLY A 46 25.46 31.10 -32.97
N GLN A 47 24.67 30.93 -31.90
CA GLN A 47 24.40 31.98 -30.92
C GLN A 47 25.42 31.86 -29.77
N GLY A 48 25.97 33.00 -29.33
CA GLY A 48 27.05 33.05 -28.34
C GLY A 48 26.73 32.35 -27.02
N ILE A 49 27.76 32.07 -26.22
CA ILE A 49 27.71 31.34 -24.94
C ILE A 49 26.57 31.80 -24.02
N THR A 50 26.24 33.10 -24.07
CA THR A 50 25.13 33.71 -23.34
C THR A 50 23.77 33.08 -23.62
N ALA A 51 23.45 32.76 -24.88
CA ALA A 51 22.16 32.15 -25.25
C ALA A 51 22.02 30.74 -24.68
N VAL A 52 23.12 29.97 -24.69
CA VAL A 52 23.15 28.60 -24.13
C VAL A 52 22.94 28.63 -22.62
N VAL A 53 23.59 29.57 -21.91
CA VAL A 53 23.44 29.71 -20.45
C VAL A 53 22.01 30.14 -20.08
N LEU A 54 21.40 31.07 -20.82
CA LEU A 54 20.03 31.51 -20.55
C LEU A 54 19.01 30.38 -20.75
N LEU A 55 19.19 29.55 -21.78
CA LEU A 55 18.30 28.43 -22.05
C LEU A 55 18.38 27.33 -20.99
N THR A 56 19.57 26.98 -20.52
CA THR A 56 19.71 25.96 -19.46
C THR A 56 19.12 26.44 -18.13
N VAL A 57 19.27 27.73 -17.81
CA VAL A 57 18.65 28.34 -16.62
C VAL A 57 17.12 28.33 -16.73
N LEU A 58 16.55 28.69 -17.88
CA LEU A 58 15.10 28.63 -18.13
C LEU A 58 14.54 27.20 -18.01
N MET A 59 15.25 26.23 -18.56
CA MET A 59 14.87 24.81 -18.49
C MET A 59 14.95 24.29 -17.05
N GLY A 60 16.00 24.66 -16.31
CA GLY A 60 16.15 24.32 -14.89
C GLY A 60 15.07 24.96 -14.01
N ALA A 61 14.75 26.23 -14.26
CA ALA A 61 13.70 26.95 -13.54
C ALA A 61 12.32 26.33 -13.77
N SER A 62 11.96 26.02 -15.02
CA SER A 62 10.68 25.37 -15.32
C SER A 62 10.58 23.96 -14.71
N ALA A 63 11.67 23.18 -14.70
CA ALA A 63 11.70 21.88 -14.04
C ALA A 63 11.50 21.97 -12.51
N LEU A 64 12.15 22.95 -11.86
CA LEU A 64 11.99 23.20 -10.43
C LEU A 64 10.55 23.63 -10.09
N VAL A 65 9.96 24.51 -10.89
CA VAL A 65 8.56 24.94 -10.74
C VAL A 65 7.61 23.76 -10.93
N GLY A 66 7.83 22.93 -11.95
CA GLY A 66 7.05 21.71 -12.17
C GLY A 66 7.14 20.73 -11.00
N LEU A 67 8.33 20.51 -10.46
CA LEU A 67 8.52 19.64 -9.28
C LEU A 67 7.83 20.21 -8.03
N ALA A 68 7.92 21.52 -7.83
CA ALA A 68 7.24 22.21 -6.74
C ALA A 68 5.71 22.07 -6.86
N ALA A 69 5.16 22.32 -8.05
CA ALA A 69 3.74 22.19 -8.35
C ALA A 69 3.24 20.75 -8.19
N LEU A 70 4.00 19.76 -8.65
CA LEU A 70 3.66 18.35 -8.44
C LEU A 70 3.67 18.00 -6.96
N ARG A 71 4.64 18.51 -6.19
CA ARG A 71 4.72 18.26 -4.75
C ARG A 71 3.56 18.90 -3.98
N THR A 72 3.09 20.08 -4.40
CA THR A 72 1.96 20.78 -3.77
C THR A 72 0.60 20.21 -4.19
N LEU A 73 0.46 19.71 -5.41
CA LEU A 73 -0.77 19.09 -5.91
C LEU A 73 -0.91 17.62 -5.53
N ARG A 74 0.20 16.91 -5.30
CA ARG A 74 0.20 15.51 -4.82
C ARG A 74 -0.73 15.26 -3.63
N PRO A 75 -0.80 16.09 -2.58
CA PRO A 75 -1.72 15.85 -1.47
C PRO A 75 -3.21 15.99 -1.82
N LEU A 76 -3.58 16.66 -2.91
CA LEU A 76 -4.98 16.76 -3.35
C LEU A 76 -5.40 15.58 -4.23
N VAL A 77 -4.44 14.94 -4.91
CA VAL A 77 -4.69 13.84 -5.87
C VAL A 77 -4.32 12.47 -5.27
N ALA A 78 -3.43 12.44 -4.27
CA ALA A 78 -3.17 11.23 -3.53
C ALA A 78 -4.45 10.85 -2.76
N PRO A 79 -4.97 9.63 -2.94
CA PRO A 79 -6.03 9.13 -2.08
C PRO A 79 -5.55 9.28 -0.64
N GLU A 80 -6.40 9.84 0.20
CA GLU A 80 -6.10 10.15 1.60
C GLU A 80 -5.57 8.88 2.29
N GLU A 81 -4.23 8.73 2.33
CA GLU A 81 -3.58 7.64 3.05
C GLU A 81 -3.83 7.89 4.53
N ASP A 82 -4.92 7.30 5.00
CA ASP A 82 -5.30 6.93 6.35
C ASP A 82 -4.41 7.56 7.44
N ARG A 83 -4.56 8.88 7.66
CA ARG A 83 -3.91 9.63 8.74
C ARG A 83 -4.13 8.95 10.11
N THR A 84 -5.27 8.28 10.26
CA THR A 84 -5.64 7.46 11.42
C THR A 84 -4.69 6.27 11.62
N SER A 85 -4.25 5.59 10.56
CA SER A 85 -3.21 4.55 10.64
C SER A 85 -1.87 5.11 11.11
N MET A 86 -1.44 6.29 10.65
CA MET A 86 -0.18 6.89 11.12
C MET A 86 -0.18 7.26 12.61
N ILE A 87 -1.31 7.75 13.14
CA ILE A 87 -1.44 8.10 14.57
C ILE A 87 -1.42 6.82 15.43
N GLY A 88 -2.12 5.77 15.00
CA GLY A 88 -2.12 4.46 15.67
C GLY A 88 -0.74 3.80 15.71
N GLN A 89 0.06 3.93 14.65
CA GLN A 89 1.43 3.41 14.61
C GLN A 89 2.36 4.13 15.59
N ARG A 90 2.26 5.46 15.71
CA ARG A 90 3.09 6.26 16.63
C ARG A 90 2.79 5.94 18.09
N THR A 91 1.52 5.84 18.46
CA THR A 91 1.11 5.47 19.83
C THR A 91 1.51 4.03 20.15
N ARG A 92 1.29 3.08 19.23
CA ARG A 92 1.71 1.68 19.40
C ARG A 92 3.23 1.55 19.60
N ALA A 93 4.03 2.26 18.80
CA ALA A 93 5.48 2.25 18.94
C ALA A 93 5.95 2.82 20.29
N ALA A 94 5.24 3.80 20.85
CA ALA A 94 5.52 4.31 22.19
C ALA A 94 5.23 3.25 23.27
N LEU A 95 4.06 2.59 23.20
CA LEU A 95 3.71 1.51 24.12
C LEU A 95 4.68 0.32 24.03
N GLU A 96 5.14 -0.04 22.83
CA GLU A 96 6.12 -1.12 22.62
C GLU A 96 7.48 -0.79 23.27
N ARG A 97 7.93 0.47 23.19
CA ARG A 97 9.15 0.92 23.88
C ARG A 97 9.00 0.85 25.39
N GLU A 98 7.89 1.33 25.94
CA GLU A 98 7.64 1.23 27.38
C GLU A 98 7.57 -0.23 27.87
N LYS A 99 6.94 -1.11 27.09
CA LYS A 99 6.92 -2.56 27.35
C LYS A 99 8.34 -3.11 27.41
N MET A 100 9.16 -2.79 26.42
CA MET A 100 10.55 -3.27 26.34
C MET A 100 11.37 -2.81 27.55
N LEU A 101 11.22 -1.55 27.98
CA LEU A 101 11.88 -1.02 29.17
C LEU A 101 11.43 -1.74 30.45
N ALA A 102 10.13 -1.98 30.62
CA ALA A 102 9.61 -2.69 31.79
C ALA A 102 10.13 -4.14 31.85
N LEU A 103 10.20 -4.83 30.71
CA LEU A 103 10.72 -6.20 30.65
C LEU A 103 12.23 -6.26 30.91
N ARG A 104 13.00 -5.29 30.39
CA ARG A 104 14.43 -5.18 30.68
C ARG A 104 14.67 -4.97 32.19
N ALA A 105 13.93 -4.07 32.83
CA ALA A 105 14.04 -3.83 34.26
C ALA A 105 13.74 -5.09 35.10
N ILE A 106 12.76 -5.91 34.70
CA ILE A 106 12.49 -7.20 35.36
C ILE A 106 13.69 -8.15 35.23
N LYS A 107 14.32 -8.18 34.06
CA LYS A 107 15.49 -9.04 33.81
C LYS A 107 16.72 -8.58 34.59
N GLU A 108 16.91 -7.29 34.74
CA GLU A 108 17.97 -6.72 35.57
C GLU A 108 17.79 -7.06 37.05
N LEU A 109 16.57 -6.95 37.58
CA LEU A 109 16.25 -7.42 38.94
C LEU A 109 16.48 -8.92 39.15
N GLU A 110 16.17 -9.74 38.14
CA GLU A 110 16.44 -11.18 38.18
C GLU A 110 17.94 -11.47 38.22
N PHE A 111 18.75 -10.69 37.50
CA PHE A 111 20.20 -10.75 37.56
C PHE A 111 20.76 -10.29 38.90
N ASP A 112 20.29 -9.16 39.45
CA ASP A 112 20.74 -8.66 40.76
C ASP A 112 20.44 -9.65 41.89
N ARG A 113 19.30 -10.35 41.82
CA ARG A 113 18.98 -11.46 42.72
C ARG A 113 19.96 -12.62 42.55
N ALA A 114 20.22 -13.06 41.32
CA ALA A 114 21.15 -14.15 41.05
C ALA A 114 22.59 -13.83 41.51
N MET A 115 22.96 -12.55 41.50
CA MET A 115 24.24 -12.03 41.99
C MET A 115 24.26 -11.85 43.53
N GLY A 116 23.16 -12.15 44.23
CA GLY A 116 23.05 -11.99 45.68
C GLY A 116 23.02 -10.54 46.16
N LYS A 117 22.86 -9.57 45.26
CA LYS A 117 22.75 -8.13 45.62
C LYS A 117 21.39 -7.77 46.22
N LEU A 118 20.40 -8.65 46.04
CA LEU A 118 19.01 -8.39 46.38
C LEU A 118 18.39 -9.60 47.09
N SER A 119 17.59 -9.35 48.13
CA SER A 119 16.87 -10.41 48.83
C SER A 119 15.70 -10.96 48.00
N ASP A 120 15.30 -12.22 48.23
CA ASP A 120 14.13 -12.82 47.57
C ASP A 120 12.81 -12.12 47.90
N ALA A 121 12.71 -11.50 49.08
CA ALA A 121 11.54 -10.76 49.52
C ALA A 121 11.42 -9.44 48.72
N ASP A 122 12.50 -8.66 48.64
CA ASP A 122 12.54 -7.39 47.90
C ASP A 122 12.35 -7.62 46.40
N TRP A 123 12.95 -8.69 45.87
CA TRP A 123 12.76 -9.08 44.48
C TRP A 123 11.28 -9.37 44.18
N ARG A 124 10.59 -10.15 45.02
CA ARG A 124 9.17 -10.50 44.81
C ARG A 124 8.29 -9.26 44.78
N GLU A 125 8.52 -8.33 45.70
CA GLU A 125 7.77 -7.08 45.77
C GLU A 125 8.00 -6.19 44.54
N MET A 126 9.26 -5.88 44.22
CA MET A 126 9.60 -4.97 43.12
C MET A 126 9.26 -5.57 41.75
N SER A 127 9.57 -6.85 41.54
CA SER A 127 9.22 -7.55 40.30
C SER A 127 7.72 -7.71 40.14
N GLY A 128 6.96 -7.85 41.23
CA GLY A 128 5.49 -7.85 41.22
C GLY A 128 4.91 -6.55 40.64
N ARG A 129 5.37 -5.39 41.13
CA ARG A 129 4.94 -4.07 40.61
C ARG A 129 5.25 -3.90 39.12
N LEU A 130 6.45 -4.29 38.69
CA LEU A 130 6.86 -4.21 37.29
C LEU A 130 6.09 -5.17 36.39
N ARG A 131 5.83 -6.40 36.83
CA ARG A 131 4.99 -7.36 36.08
C ARG A 131 3.56 -6.86 35.94
N ALA A 132 2.99 -6.25 36.97
CA ALA A 132 1.68 -5.62 36.89
C ALA A 132 1.66 -4.48 35.85
N ARG A 133 2.71 -3.64 35.81
CA ARG A 133 2.86 -2.58 34.79
C ARG A 133 3.02 -3.16 33.38
N ALA A 134 3.90 -4.13 33.18
CA ALA A 134 4.12 -4.79 31.90
C ALA A 134 2.83 -5.46 31.38
N GLY A 135 2.07 -6.12 32.26
CA GLY A 135 0.78 -6.72 31.92
C GLY A 135 -0.26 -5.70 31.45
N ARG A 136 -0.27 -4.48 32.01
CA ARG A 136 -1.15 -3.41 31.51
C ARG A 136 -0.76 -2.95 30.11
N LEU A 137 0.53 -2.76 29.84
CA LEU A 137 1.03 -2.35 28.53
C LEU A 137 0.75 -3.41 27.44
N ILE A 138 0.91 -4.69 27.78
CA ILE A 138 0.60 -5.79 26.86
C ILE A 138 -0.89 -5.80 26.51
N ARG A 139 -1.79 -5.69 27.51
CA ARG A 139 -3.23 -5.62 27.25
C ARG A 139 -3.64 -4.44 26.38
N GLN A 140 -3.00 -3.28 26.55
CA GLN A 140 -3.26 -2.11 25.71
C GLN A 140 -2.82 -2.34 24.25
N LEU A 141 -1.67 -2.98 24.04
CA LEU A 141 -1.20 -3.35 22.71
C LEU A 141 -2.10 -4.40 22.05
N ASP A 142 -2.55 -5.41 22.81
CA ASP A 142 -3.43 -6.47 22.32
C ASP A 142 -4.82 -5.93 21.98
N ALA A 143 -5.36 -5.02 22.80
CA ALA A 143 -6.63 -4.34 22.51
C ALA A 143 -6.56 -3.59 21.18
N GLY A 144 -5.47 -2.84 20.92
CA GLY A 144 -5.27 -2.14 19.65
C GLY A 144 -5.18 -3.07 18.44
N ALA A 145 -4.57 -4.26 18.59
CA ALA A 145 -4.50 -5.27 17.53
C ALA A 145 -5.84 -5.99 17.28
N GLY A 146 -6.59 -6.27 18.36
CA GLY A 146 -7.89 -6.95 18.30
C GLY A 146 -8.95 -6.13 17.55
N TYR A 147 -8.99 -4.81 17.77
CA TYR A 147 -9.91 -3.93 17.06
C TYR A 147 -9.66 -3.95 15.55
N ARG A 148 -8.41 -3.93 15.10
CA ARG A 148 -8.09 -3.94 13.67
C ARG A 148 -8.58 -5.21 12.98
N ALA A 149 -8.29 -6.38 13.57
CA ALA A 149 -8.76 -7.66 13.03
C ALA A 149 -10.29 -7.80 13.06
N GLN A 150 -10.97 -7.14 14.00
CA GLN A 150 -12.43 -7.10 14.04
C GLN A 150 -13.01 -6.18 12.95
N ILE A 151 -12.42 -5.00 12.75
CA ILE A 151 -12.80 -4.07 11.68
C ILE A 151 -12.62 -4.72 10.31
N GLU A 152 -11.49 -5.39 10.06
CA GLU A 152 -11.22 -6.08 8.78
C GLU A 152 -12.25 -7.19 8.52
N ARG A 153 -12.62 -7.96 9.55
CA ARG A 153 -13.68 -8.99 9.45
C ARG A 153 -15.05 -8.39 9.18
N ASP A 154 -15.41 -7.30 9.84
CA ASP A 154 -16.71 -6.65 9.66
C ASP A 154 -16.80 -5.96 8.30
N LEU A 155 -15.70 -5.38 7.81
CA LEU A 155 -15.61 -4.80 6.47
C LEU A 155 -15.76 -5.89 5.40
N ALA A 156 -15.03 -7.00 5.52
CA ALA A 156 -15.13 -8.13 4.59
C ALA A 156 -16.56 -8.69 4.51
N LYS A 157 -17.25 -8.80 5.66
CA LYS A 157 -18.66 -9.20 5.69
C LYS A 157 -19.57 -8.22 4.94
N ARG A 158 -19.39 -6.90 5.15
CA ARG A 158 -20.21 -5.87 4.50
C ARG A 158 -19.98 -5.82 2.98
N ILE A 159 -18.72 -5.95 2.54
CA ILE A 159 -18.39 -5.99 1.10
C ILE A 159 -19.00 -7.25 0.48
N GLY A 160 -18.79 -8.43 1.07
CA GLY A 160 -19.36 -9.67 0.56
C GLY A 160 -20.89 -9.69 0.55
N GLN A 161 -21.54 -9.06 1.54
CA GLN A 161 -23.00 -8.85 1.54
C GLN A 161 -23.45 -7.89 0.43
N GLY A 162 -22.70 -6.82 0.18
CA GLY A 162 -22.95 -5.89 -0.92
C GLY A 162 -22.82 -6.54 -2.29
N GLU A 163 -21.76 -7.33 -2.49
CA GLU A 163 -21.54 -8.09 -3.73
C GLU A 163 -22.62 -9.17 -3.94
N ALA A 164 -23.01 -9.90 -2.89
CA ALA A 164 -24.09 -10.87 -2.96
C ALA A 164 -25.45 -10.23 -3.25
N ALA A 165 -25.71 -9.02 -2.70
CA ALA A 165 -26.91 -8.26 -2.98
C ALA A 165 -26.93 -7.72 -4.42
N ALA A 166 -25.79 -7.21 -4.92
CA ALA A 166 -25.63 -6.75 -6.30
C ALA A 166 -25.77 -7.90 -7.31
N ALA A 167 -25.22 -9.07 -7.01
CA ALA A 167 -25.35 -10.25 -7.86
C ALA A 167 -26.81 -10.75 -7.95
N ARG A 168 -27.58 -10.67 -6.86
CA ARG A 168 -29.01 -11.04 -6.84
C ARG A 168 -29.91 -10.05 -7.60
N SER A 169 -29.47 -8.81 -7.75
CA SER A 169 -30.24 -7.76 -8.41
C SER A 169 -29.84 -7.55 -9.87
N ALA A 170 -28.83 -8.28 -10.38
CA ALA A 170 -28.40 -8.18 -11.76
C ALA A 170 -29.35 -8.90 -12.75
N HIS A 171 -29.59 -8.29 -13.91
CA HIS A 171 -30.36 -8.86 -15.01
C HIS A 171 -29.54 -8.92 -16.31
N ALA A 172 -29.70 -9.99 -17.09
CA ALA A 172 -28.99 -10.19 -18.34
C ALA A 172 -29.68 -9.44 -19.50
N CYS A 173 -28.89 -8.79 -20.36
CA CYS A 173 -29.39 -8.15 -21.56
C CYS A 173 -29.87 -9.19 -22.58
N GLY A 174 -31.09 -9.04 -23.11
CA GLY A 174 -31.63 -9.94 -24.14
C GLY A 174 -30.92 -9.88 -25.49
N ALA A 175 -30.17 -8.80 -25.80
CA ALA A 175 -29.50 -8.62 -27.09
C ALA A 175 -28.05 -9.17 -27.10
N CYS A 176 -27.29 -8.96 -26.02
CA CYS A 176 -25.86 -9.31 -25.97
C CYS A 176 -25.45 -10.16 -24.77
N GLY A 177 -26.39 -10.52 -23.88
CA GLY A 177 -26.14 -11.37 -22.71
C GLY A 177 -25.37 -10.73 -21.56
N THR A 178 -24.99 -9.45 -21.64
CA THR A 178 -24.26 -8.77 -20.55
C THR A 178 -25.13 -8.62 -19.30
N LEU A 179 -24.58 -8.93 -18.12
CA LEU A 179 -25.22 -8.67 -16.82
C LEU A 179 -25.18 -7.18 -16.46
N ASN A 180 -26.33 -6.59 -16.20
CA ASN A 180 -26.49 -5.18 -15.82
C ASN A 180 -27.16 -5.09 -14.44
N ASP A 181 -26.92 -3.97 -13.76
CA ASP A 181 -27.52 -3.68 -12.46
C ASP A 181 -29.05 -3.49 -12.60
N ARG A 182 -29.79 -3.69 -11.51
CA ARG A 182 -31.27 -3.69 -11.54
C ARG A 182 -31.90 -2.38 -11.99
N ASP A 183 -31.22 -1.28 -11.73
CA ASP A 183 -31.63 0.08 -12.07
C ASP A 183 -31.09 0.55 -13.43
N ALA A 184 -30.31 -0.30 -14.12
CA ALA A 184 -29.84 -0.01 -15.46
C ALA A 184 -31.02 0.01 -16.46
N ARG A 185 -31.31 1.18 -17.04
CA ARG A 185 -32.31 1.34 -18.11
C ARG A 185 -31.76 0.97 -19.49
N PHE A 186 -30.44 0.93 -19.63
CA PHE A 186 -29.73 0.63 -20.87
C PHE A 186 -28.58 -0.33 -20.58
N CYS A 187 -28.27 -1.20 -21.52
CA CYS A 187 -27.16 -2.13 -21.40
C CYS A 187 -25.82 -1.39 -21.43
N LYS A 188 -24.96 -1.65 -20.44
CA LYS A 188 -23.62 -1.03 -20.34
C LYS A 188 -22.64 -1.42 -21.46
N ASN A 189 -22.94 -2.49 -22.20
CA ASN A 189 -22.09 -2.99 -23.28
C ASN A 189 -22.60 -2.58 -24.67
N CYS A 190 -23.88 -2.86 -24.98
CA CYS A 190 -24.44 -2.62 -26.32
C CYS A 190 -25.40 -1.43 -26.42
N GLY A 191 -25.70 -0.74 -25.31
CA GLY A 191 -26.57 0.44 -25.29
C GLY A 191 -28.07 0.17 -25.49
N THR A 192 -28.48 -1.08 -25.75
CA THR A 192 -29.89 -1.45 -25.93
C THR A 192 -30.69 -1.26 -24.63
N LYS A 193 -31.93 -0.81 -24.74
CA LYS A 193 -32.84 -0.66 -23.59
C LYS A 193 -33.11 -2.03 -22.93
N LEU A 194 -33.06 -2.07 -21.59
CA LEU A 194 -33.28 -3.27 -20.77
C LEU A 194 -34.71 -3.36 -20.27
#